data_AF-A0A2H0B9L5-F1
#
_entry.id   AF-A0A2H0B9L5-F1
#
_cell.length_a   1.000
_cell.length_b   1.000
_cell.length_c   1.000
_cell.angle_alpha   90.00
_cell.angle_beta   90.00
_cell.angle_gamma   90.00
#
_symmetry.space_group_name_H-M   'P 1'
#
loop_
_entity.id
_entity.type
_entity.pdbx_description
1 polymer ?
#
loop_
_entity_poly.entity_id
_entity_poly.type
_entity_poly.pdbx_seq_one_letter_code
_entity_poly.pdbx_strand_id
1 'polypeptide(L)'
;MLNKTRIIIILAVLIISSLNLFSQKIKSDGFTCTLKEIHKENLRTCGNTNVVFKGIINVKSKSDLKGSYPFYFAGMGNNISVLTVKNNENNALAPTLLFDELKREFYYNKDKPNQQKLFVADDKTDNEVILEGMIFWLKIKSQEK
;
A
#
# COMPACT_ATOMS: atom_id res chain seq x y z
N MET A 1 -35.10 22.92 30.20
CA MET A 1 -34.87 23.37 28.81
C MET A 1 -33.37 23.52 28.59
N LEU A 2 -32.69 22.49 28.10
CA LEU A 2 -31.29 22.57 27.69
C LEU A 2 -31.22 22.99 26.22
N ASN A 3 -30.47 24.06 25.96
CA ASN A 3 -30.27 24.68 24.65
C ASN A 3 -29.76 23.67 23.60
N LYS A 4 -30.63 23.32 22.65
CA LYS A 4 -30.34 22.45 21.50
C LYS A 4 -29.24 23.00 20.57
N THR A 5 -28.87 24.27 20.71
CA THR A 5 -27.89 24.97 19.87
C THR A 5 -26.43 24.62 20.17
N ARG A 6 -26.12 23.99 21.32
CA ARG A 6 -24.73 23.61 21.67
C ARG A 6 -24.31 22.21 21.21
N ILE A 7 -25.25 21.37 20.78
CA ILE A 7 -24.96 19.98 20.36
C ILE A 7 -24.46 19.92 18.90
N ILE A 8 -24.77 20.94 18.08
CA ILE A 8 -24.40 20.94 16.66
C ILE A 8 -22.92 21.28 16.43
N ILE A 9 -22.30 22.07 17.31
CA ILE A 9 -20.91 22.53 17.13
C ILE A 9 -19.90 21.41 17.43
N ILE A 10 -20.20 20.50 18.38
CA ILE A 10 -19.30 19.38 18.71
C ILE A 10 -19.30 18.32 17.60
N LEU A 11 -20.42 18.16 16.88
CA LEU A 11 -20.48 17.22 15.76
C LEU A 11 -19.72 17.73 14.51
N ALA A 12 -19.61 19.04 14.32
CA ALA A 12 -18.89 19.63 13.20
C ALA A 12 -17.36 19.57 13.34
N VAL A 13 -16.84 19.55 14.57
CA VAL A 13 -15.39 19.52 14.83
C VAL A 13 -14.79 18.12 14.64
N LEU A 14 -15.59 17.05 14.69
CA LEU A 14 -15.13 15.67 14.49
C LEU A 14 -15.04 15.22 13.02
N ILE A 15 -15.51 16.03 12.07
CA ILE A 15 -15.57 15.64 10.64
C ILE A 15 -14.39 16.21 9.83
N ILE A 16 -13.68 17.21 10.33
CA ILE A 16 -12.65 17.93 9.54
C ILE A 16 -11.33 17.13 9.43
N SER A 17 -11.13 16.09 10.24
CA SER A 17 -9.87 15.34 10.27
C SER A 17 -9.67 14.33 9.11
N SER A 18 -10.69 14.06 8.28
CA SER A 18 -10.62 12.98 7.28
C SER A 18 -10.23 13.43 5.85
N LEU A 19 -9.99 14.72 5.61
CA LEU A 19 -9.69 15.24 4.27
C LEU A 19 -8.25 15.71 4.07
N ASN A 20 -7.33 15.18 4.87
CA ASN A 20 -5.92 15.21 4.50
C ASN A 20 -5.65 14.12 3.45
N LEU A 21 -6.12 14.35 2.21
CA LEU A 21 -5.60 13.72 0.99
C LEU A 21 -4.14 14.17 0.79
N PHE A 22 -3.24 13.81 1.71
CA PHE A 22 -1.82 13.84 1.43
C PHE A 22 -1.54 12.69 0.49
N SER A 23 -1.60 12.99 -0.80
CA SER A 23 -1.15 12.09 -1.86
C SER A 23 0.36 11.92 -1.73
N GLN A 24 0.78 10.89 -0.99
CA GLN A 24 2.19 10.57 -0.83
C GLN A 24 2.80 10.12 -2.15
N LYS A 25 4.01 10.57 -2.44
CA LYS A 25 4.67 10.41 -3.74
C LYS A 25 6.12 10.02 -3.58
N ILE A 26 6.52 8.95 -4.27
CA ILE A 26 7.92 8.53 -4.39
C ILE A 26 8.33 8.51 -5.87
N LYS A 27 9.62 8.71 -6.13
CA LYS A 27 10.21 8.63 -7.48
C LYS A 27 11.40 7.67 -7.43
N SER A 28 11.49 6.76 -8.39
CA SER A 28 12.65 5.89 -8.58
C SER A 28 12.69 5.43 -10.02
N ASP A 29 13.88 5.40 -10.63
CA ASP A 29 14.18 4.73 -11.91
C ASP A 29 13.16 4.95 -13.03
N GLY A 30 12.80 6.22 -13.28
CA GLY A 30 11.85 6.59 -14.33
C GLY A 30 10.38 6.36 -13.99
N PHE A 31 10.07 5.85 -12.80
CA PHE A 31 8.73 5.74 -12.24
C PHE A 31 8.48 6.84 -11.21
N THR A 32 7.26 7.36 -11.22
CA THR A 32 6.71 8.20 -10.17
C THR A 32 5.42 7.57 -9.68
N CYS A 33 5.44 7.07 -8.44
CA CYS A 33 4.28 6.48 -7.81
C CYS A 33 3.62 7.49 -6.89
N THR A 34 2.30 7.52 -6.87
CA THR A 34 1.51 8.47 -6.10
C THR A 34 0.29 7.77 -5.53
N LEU A 35 0.17 7.75 -4.20
CA LEU A 35 -0.95 7.17 -3.50
C LEU A 35 -2.18 8.06 -3.72
N LYS A 36 -3.16 7.58 -4.48
CA LYS A 36 -4.38 8.33 -4.79
C LYS A 36 -5.42 8.17 -3.69
N GLU A 37 -5.55 6.95 -3.21
CA GLU A 37 -6.55 6.52 -2.25
C GLU A 37 -5.96 5.39 -1.42
N ILE A 38 -6.21 5.41 -0.12
CA ILE A 38 -5.89 4.30 0.77
C ILE A 38 -6.95 4.19 1.86
N HIS A 39 -7.35 2.95 2.13
CA HIS A 39 -8.26 2.58 3.20
C HIS A 39 -7.55 1.57 4.07
N LYS A 40 -7.55 1.83 5.37
CA LYS A 40 -7.06 0.92 6.40
C LYS A 40 -8.25 0.22 7.03
N GLU A 41 -8.27 -1.09 6.96
CA GLU A 41 -9.27 -1.96 7.57
C GLU A 41 -8.60 -2.84 8.63
N ASN A 42 -9.29 -3.08 9.74
CA ASN A 42 -8.88 -4.08 10.73
C ASN A 42 -9.81 -5.28 10.61
N LEU A 43 -9.30 -6.39 10.07
CA LEU A 43 -10.04 -7.62 9.93
C LEU A 43 -9.78 -8.52 11.13
N ARG A 44 -10.83 -8.89 11.86
CA ARG A 44 -10.75 -9.90 12.91
C ARG A 44 -11.10 -11.27 12.34
N THR A 45 -10.16 -12.19 12.40
CA THR A 45 -10.36 -13.59 11.97
C THR A 45 -9.77 -14.52 13.03
N CYS A 46 -10.58 -15.43 13.56
CA CYS A 46 -10.16 -16.45 14.53
C CYS A 46 -9.33 -15.91 15.71
N GLY A 47 -9.75 -14.77 16.29
CA GLY A 47 -9.07 -14.15 17.44
C GLY A 47 -7.88 -13.24 17.09
N ASN A 48 -7.39 -13.27 15.85
CA ASN A 48 -6.32 -12.38 15.39
C ASN A 48 -6.91 -11.15 14.69
N THR A 49 -6.31 -9.98 14.94
CA THR A 49 -6.63 -8.75 14.21
C THR A 49 -5.55 -8.52 13.16
N ASN A 50 -5.91 -8.63 11.89
CA ASN A 50 -5.03 -8.33 10.76
C ASN A 50 -5.32 -6.93 10.25
N VAL A 51 -4.26 -6.15 10.07
CA VAL A 51 -4.36 -4.85 9.40
C VAL A 51 -4.30 -5.08 7.90
N VAL A 52 -5.20 -4.44 7.18
CA VAL A 52 -5.29 -4.50 5.72
C VAL A 52 -5.33 -3.10 5.16
N PHE A 53 -4.52 -2.85 4.15
CA PHE A 53 -4.54 -1.64 3.34
C PHE A 53 -5.02 -1.96 1.94
N LYS A 54 -5.95 -1.17 1.44
CA LYS A 54 -6.45 -1.24 0.06
C LYS A 54 -6.42 0.16 -0.53
N GLY A 55 -6.16 0.27 -1.82
CA GLY A 55 -6.13 1.59 -2.42
C GLY A 55 -5.76 1.57 -3.87
N ILE A 56 -5.43 2.76 -4.38
CA ILE A 56 -5.03 2.96 -5.77
C ILE A 56 -3.71 3.74 -5.79
N ILE A 57 -2.73 3.20 -6.50
CA ILE A 57 -1.47 3.89 -6.79
C ILE A 57 -1.47 4.31 -8.26
N ASN A 58 -1.26 5.60 -8.51
CA ASN A 58 -1.02 6.12 -9.85
C ASN A 58 0.47 6.06 -10.16
N VAL A 59 0.81 5.45 -11.29
CA VAL A 59 2.17 5.34 -11.82
C VAL A 59 2.30 6.20 -13.06
N LYS A 60 3.22 7.16 -13.01
CA LYS A 60 3.68 7.89 -14.19
C LYS A 60 5.05 7.36 -14.60
N SER A 61 5.18 6.95 -15.85
CA SER A 61 6.45 6.57 -16.48
C SER A 61 6.37 6.79 -17.99
N LYS A 62 7.53 6.72 -18.68
CA LYS A 62 7.57 6.68 -20.16
C LYS A 62 7.26 5.28 -20.72
N SER A 63 7.32 4.25 -19.89
CA SER A 63 6.97 2.88 -20.27
C SER A 63 5.45 2.68 -20.35
N ASP A 64 5.06 1.53 -20.86
CA ASP A 64 3.68 1.02 -20.85
C ASP A 64 3.21 0.53 -19.47
N LEU A 65 4.08 0.52 -18.45
CA LEU A 65 3.71 0.30 -17.04
C LEU A 65 3.13 1.56 -16.37
N LYS A 66 2.83 2.61 -17.13
CA LYS A 66 2.08 3.77 -16.63
C LYS A 66 0.60 3.39 -16.48
N GLY A 67 -0.04 3.87 -15.41
CA GLY A 67 -1.45 3.55 -15.17
C GLY A 67 -1.87 3.76 -13.73
N SER A 68 -3.09 3.33 -13.43
CA SER A 68 -3.65 3.30 -12.08
C SER A 68 -3.75 1.85 -11.66
N TYR A 69 -3.17 1.51 -10.51
CA TYR A 69 -3.10 0.15 -10.02
C TYR A 69 -3.82 0.06 -8.68
N PRO A 70 -4.97 -0.63 -8.62
CA PRO A 70 -5.52 -1.07 -7.36
C PRO A 70 -4.51 -1.99 -6.66
N PHE A 71 -4.37 -1.85 -5.35
CA PHE A 71 -3.51 -2.71 -4.55
C PHE A 71 -4.23 -3.24 -3.32
N TYR A 72 -3.69 -4.34 -2.80
CA TYR A 72 -4.08 -4.96 -1.54
C TYR A 72 -2.81 -5.29 -0.77
N PHE A 73 -2.66 -4.76 0.44
CA PHE A 73 -1.53 -5.04 1.32
C PHE A 73 -2.05 -5.56 2.66
N ALA A 74 -1.76 -6.81 3.02
CA ALA A 74 -2.33 -7.43 4.21
C ALA A 74 -1.36 -8.35 4.93
N GLY A 75 -1.42 -8.32 6.26
CA GLY A 75 -0.77 -9.31 7.10
C GLY A 75 -1.35 -10.71 6.92
N MET A 76 -0.49 -11.71 6.80
CA MET A 76 -0.82 -13.14 6.79
C MET A 76 -0.51 -13.85 8.12
N GLY A 77 0.04 -13.12 9.10
CA GLY A 77 0.59 -13.68 10.33
C GLY A 77 2.09 -13.99 10.22
N ASN A 78 2.71 -14.36 11.34
CA ASN A 78 4.16 -14.61 11.45
C ASN A 78 5.02 -13.45 10.93
N ASN A 79 4.58 -12.20 11.11
CA ASN A 79 5.26 -10.99 10.65
C ASN A 79 5.47 -10.96 9.12
N ILE A 80 4.61 -11.62 8.35
CA ILE A 80 4.61 -11.53 6.89
C ILE A 80 3.38 -10.77 6.43
N SER A 81 3.60 -9.78 5.57
CA SER A 81 2.56 -9.10 4.80
C SER A 81 2.68 -9.41 3.32
N VAL A 82 1.56 -9.34 2.59
CA VAL A 82 1.48 -9.59 1.15
C VAL A 82 1.03 -8.33 0.45
N LEU A 83 1.82 -7.87 -0.54
CA LEU A 83 1.43 -6.82 -1.47
C LEU A 83 1.03 -7.45 -2.81
N THR A 84 -0.26 -7.31 -3.15
CA THR A 84 -0.85 -7.73 -4.42
C THR A 84 -1.22 -6.50 -5.23
N VAL A 85 -0.64 -6.37 -6.42
CA VAL A 85 -1.02 -5.36 -7.42
C VAL A 85 -2.09 -5.95 -8.33
N LYS A 86 -3.06 -5.13 -8.75
CA LYS A 86 -4.17 -5.58 -9.59
C LYS A 86 -4.35 -4.69 -10.81
N ASN A 87 -5.07 -5.19 -11.81
CA ASN A 87 -5.57 -4.39 -12.92
C ASN A 87 -6.94 -3.74 -12.57
N ASN A 88 -7.51 -2.97 -13.49
CA ASN A 88 -8.82 -2.32 -13.30
C ASN A 88 -10.01 -3.29 -13.24
N GLU A 89 -9.83 -4.53 -13.68
CA GLU A 89 -10.82 -5.62 -13.57
C GLU A 89 -10.67 -6.38 -12.25
N ASN A 90 -9.83 -5.89 -11.33
CA ASN A 90 -9.53 -6.50 -10.03
C ASN A 90 -8.80 -7.86 -10.11
N ASN A 91 -8.25 -8.20 -11.29
CA ASN A 91 -7.41 -9.38 -11.47
C ASN A 91 -6.01 -9.11 -10.89
N ALA A 92 -5.48 -10.07 -10.12
CA ALA A 92 -4.14 -9.99 -9.56
C ALA A 92 -3.08 -10.06 -10.66
N LEU A 93 -2.13 -9.13 -10.60
CA LEU A 93 -0.98 -9.09 -11.49
C LEU A 93 0.22 -9.68 -10.76
N ALA A 94 0.75 -10.79 -11.29
CA ALA A 94 2.02 -11.32 -10.84
C ALA A 94 3.14 -10.27 -11.04
N PRO A 95 4.24 -10.30 -10.27
CA PRO A 95 4.41 -11.11 -9.07
C PRO A 95 3.61 -10.52 -7.90
N THR A 96 3.16 -11.39 -7.01
CA THR A 96 2.77 -11.00 -5.66
C THR A 96 4.03 -10.85 -4.81
N LEU A 97 4.15 -9.74 -4.08
CA LEU A 97 5.30 -9.49 -3.23
C LEU A 97 4.99 -9.91 -1.79
N LEU A 98 5.99 -10.47 -1.12
CA LEU A 98 5.99 -10.75 0.31
C LEU A 98 6.84 -9.70 1.00
N PHE A 99 6.41 -9.27 2.19
CA PHE A 99 7.12 -8.34 3.05
C PHE A 99 7.37 -9.00 4.40
N ASP A 100 8.64 -9.21 4.75
CA ASP A 100 9.05 -9.64 6.09
C ASP A 100 9.09 -8.39 6.98
N GLU A 101 8.14 -8.27 7.90
CA GLU A 101 7.98 -7.09 8.75
C GLU A 101 9.10 -6.96 9.78
N LEU A 102 9.74 -8.07 10.19
CA LEU A 102 10.86 -8.05 11.12
C LEU A 102 12.15 -7.59 10.44
N LYS A 103 12.41 -8.08 9.23
CA LYS A 103 13.59 -7.72 8.43
C LYS A 103 13.40 -6.48 7.59
N ARG A 104 12.15 -6.00 7.49
CA ARG A 104 11.75 -4.86 6.66
C ARG A 104 12.18 -5.04 5.20
N GLU A 105 11.98 -6.23 4.64
CA GLU A 105 12.37 -6.55 3.26
C GLU A 105 11.20 -7.06 2.41
N PHE A 106 11.06 -6.51 1.20
CA PHE A 106 10.23 -7.10 0.15
C PHE A 106 11.01 -8.15 -0.64
N TYR A 107 10.32 -9.21 -1.06
CA TYR A 107 10.84 -10.25 -1.92
C TYR A 107 9.73 -10.94 -2.72
N TYR A 108 10.07 -11.58 -3.84
CA TYR A 108 9.14 -12.39 -4.64
C TYR A 108 9.71 -13.77 -4.92
N ASN A 109 8.95 -14.84 -4.62
CA ASN A 109 9.33 -16.26 -4.80
C ASN A 109 10.50 -16.79 -3.93
N LYS A 110 10.19 -17.37 -2.76
CA LYS A 110 11.14 -17.82 -1.72
C LYS A 110 12.17 -18.86 -2.18
N ASP A 111 11.89 -19.59 -3.27
CA ASP A 111 12.64 -20.80 -3.65
C ASP A 111 13.77 -20.55 -4.66
N LYS A 112 14.09 -19.28 -4.99
CA LYS A 112 15.17 -18.95 -5.93
C LYS A 112 16.35 -18.24 -5.23
N PRO A 113 17.60 -18.75 -5.36
CA PRO A 113 18.77 -18.20 -4.66
C PRO A 113 19.21 -16.79 -5.12
N ASN A 114 18.81 -16.35 -6.31
CA ASN A 114 19.08 -15.00 -6.83
C ASN A 114 17.88 -14.04 -6.69
N GLN A 115 17.12 -14.20 -5.61
CA GLN A 115 15.92 -13.41 -5.36
C GLN A 115 16.27 -11.93 -5.26
N GLN A 116 15.63 -11.08 -6.08
CA GLN A 116 15.73 -9.65 -5.82
C GLN A 116 14.98 -9.36 -4.52
N LYS A 117 15.58 -8.48 -3.72
CA LYS A 117 15.04 -8.00 -2.47
C LYS A 117 15.09 -6.49 -2.45
N LEU A 118 14.16 -5.88 -1.74
CA LEU A 118 14.21 -4.47 -1.41
C LEU A 118 14.13 -4.30 0.10
N PHE A 119 15.17 -3.75 0.70
CA PHE A 119 15.16 -3.31 2.10
C PHE A 119 14.46 -1.96 2.20
N VAL A 120 13.58 -1.84 3.18
CA VAL A 120 12.83 -0.62 3.51
C VAL A 120 13.34 -0.10 4.84
N ALA A 121 13.68 1.18 4.92
CA ALA A 121 14.21 1.76 6.16
C ALA A 121 13.19 1.68 7.31
N ASP A 122 13.66 1.50 8.55
CA ASP A 122 12.81 1.25 9.72
C ASP A 122 11.87 2.42 10.07
N ASP A 123 12.23 3.65 9.68
CA ASP A 123 11.48 4.87 9.94
C ASP A 123 10.32 5.10 8.95
N LYS A 124 10.17 4.26 7.91
CA LYS A 124 9.13 4.41 6.89
C LYS A 124 7.74 4.05 7.40
N THR A 125 6.79 4.95 7.15
CA THR A 125 5.36 4.75 7.39
C THR A 125 4.77 3.64 6.50
N ASP A 126 3.63 3.07 6.89
CA ASP A 126 2.93 2.03 6.09
C ASP A 126 2.71 2.45 4.63
N ASN A 127 2.37 3.72 4.40
CA ASN A 127 2.16 4.27 3.06
C ASN A 127 3.46 4.31 2.25
N GLU A 128 4.58 4.69 2.88
CA GLU A 128 5.89 4.68 2.23
C GLU A 128 6.34 3.25 1.93
N VAL A 129 6.12 2.31 2.85
CA VAL A 129 6.38 0.87 2.64
C VAL A 129 5.61 0.37 1.41
N ILE A 130 4.32 0.68 1.31
CA ILE A 130 3.49 0.31 0.15
C ILE A 130 4.02 0.92 -1.15
N LEU A 131 4.41 2.20 -1.13
CA LEU A 131 4.95 2.89 -2.30
C LEU A 131 6.31 2.33 -2.73
N GLU A 132 7.17 1.97 -1.78
CA GLU A 132 8.44 1.29 -2.04
C GLU A 132 8.24 -0.11 -2.61
N GLY A 133 7.29 -0.87 -2.06
CA GLY A 133 6.86 -2.16 -2.62
C GLY A 133 6.34 -2.03 -4.05
N MET A 134 5.58 -0.97 -4.37
CA MET A 134 5.12 -0.71 -5.74
C MET A 134 6.27 -0.39 -6.69
N ILE A 135 7.24 0.42 -6.25
CA ILE A 135 8.46 0.68 -7.03
C ILE A 135 9.22 -0.62 -7.29
N PHE A 136 9.36 -1.47 -6.28
CA PHE A 136 10.02 -2.77 -6.45
C PHE A 136 9.28 -3.67 -7.45
N TRP A 137 7.96 -3.74 -7.35
CA TRP A 137 7.12 -4.47 -8.30
C TRP A 137 7.31 -3.98 -9.75
N LEU A 138 7.34 -2.66 -9.96
CA LEU A 138 7.58 -2.06 -11.27
C LEU A 138 8.96 -2.39 -11.84
N LYS A 139 10.00 -2.42 -11.00
CA LYS A 139 11.36 -2.82 -11.42
C LYS A 139 11.38 -4.25 -11.91
N ILE A 140 10.79 -5.18 -11.15
CA ILE A 140 10.67 -6.58 -11.57
C ILE A 140 9.93 -6.68 -12.90
N LYS A 141 8.80 -5.98 -13.02
CA LYS A 141 8.02 -5.96 -14.27
C LYS A 141 8.73 -5.39 -15.47
N SER A 142 9.61 -4.42 -15.27
CA SER A 142 10.39 -3.84 -16.36
C SER A 142 11.44 -4.80 -16.91
N GLN A 143 11.85 -5.81 -16.15
CA GLN A 143 12.86 -6.80 -16.54
C GLN A 143 12.26 -8.06 -17.18
N GLU A 144 10.94 -8.26 -17.08
CA GLU A 144 10.23 -9.39 -17.70
C GLU A 144 9.90 -9.13 -19.19
N LYS A 145 10.28 -7.98 -19.76
CA LYS A 145 10.05 -7.59 -21.15
C LYS A 145 11.32 -7.68 -21.97
#